data_AF-A0A9D0NX41-F1
#
_entry.id   AF-A0A9D0NX41-F1
#
_cell.length_a   1.000
_cell.length_b   1.000
_cell.length_c   1.000
_cell.angle_alpha   90.00
_cell.angle_beta   90.00
_cell.angle_gamma   90.00
#
_symmetry.space_group_name_H-M   'P 1'
#
loop_
_entity.id
_entity.type
_entity.pdbx_description
1 polymer ?
#
loop_
_entity_poly.entity_id
_entity_poly.type
_entity_poly.pdbx_seq_one_letter_code
_entity_poly.pdbx_strand_id
1 'polypeptide(L)'
;MSIFELDAESRSDQGKGASRRLRREGKIPAVIYGAGKDPQSIMLSHSDILKRLDHEAFYAHILTVNIDGKASKAVLRDMQRHPAKPVIMHMDFLRVDEKKPIRVRIPLHFVGADVAPGVKAGGMISHDLVEVELEVLPKHLPEYIEVDVSGLDIGDILHLTDLKLPESGSLVELGRGESHDQPVVAIHARRGGGSDEDEEEAAAAEGGEEAAAEGES
;
A
#
# COMPACT_ATOMS: atom_id res chain seq x y z
N MET A 1 4.57 14.11 -23.26
CA MET A 1 4.13 12.70 -23.13
C MET A 1 3.39 12.58 -21.84
N SER A 2 2.20 11.98 -21.86
CA SER A 2 1.43 11.75 -20.65
C SER A 2 2.17 10.75 -19.75
N ILE A 3 1.98 10.84 -18.43
CA ILE A 3 2.64 9.95 -17.43
C ILE A 3 2.26 8.49 -17.67
N PHE A 4 1.11 8.25 -18.29
CA PHE A 4 0.52 6.93 -18.54
C PHE A 4 0.82 6.35 -19.93
N GLU A 5 1.63 7.03 -20.75
CA GLU A 5 2.11 6.51 -22.04
C GLU A 5 3.53 5.97 -21.89
N LEU A 6 3.73 4.72 -22.34
CA LEU A 6 5.01 4.03 -22.35
C LEU A 6 5.43 3.72 -23.78
N ASP A 7 6.66 4.07 -24.13
CA ASP A 7 7.26 3.63 -25.40
C ASP A 7 8.06 2.36 -25.15
N ALA A 8 7.74 1.35 -25.94
CA ALA A 8 8.31 0.03 -25.88
C ALA A 8 8.80 -0.39 -27.26
N GLU A 9 9.93 -1.10 -27.29
CA GLU A 9 10.47 -1.71 -28.49
C GLU A 9 10.25 -3.21 -28.39
N SER A 10 9.84 -3.86 -29.49
CA SER A 10 9.81 -5.33 -29.50
C SER A 10 11.22 -5.90 -29.42
N ARG A 11 11.35 -7.05 -28.76
CA ARG A 11 12.62 -7.78 -28.68
C ARG A 11 12.47 -9.22 -29.20
N SER A 12 13.45 -9.63 -30.00
CA SER A 12 13.59 -11.00 -30.49
C SER A 12 14.58 -11.83 -29.66
N ASP A 13 15.59 -11.19 -29.07
CA ASP A 13 16.60 -11.86 -28.25
C ASP A 13 16.03 -12.22 -26.86
N GLN A 14 16.17 -13.49 -26.48
CA GLN A 14 15.59 -14.08 -25.27
C GLN A 14 16.64 -14.81 -24.44
N GLY A 15 16.37 -14.93 -23.14
CA GLY A 15 17.21 -15.69 -22.21
C GLY A 15 18.07 -14.83 -21.28
N LYS A 16 18.87 -15.52 -20.45
CA LYS A 16 19.61 -14.94 -19.32
C LYS A 16 20.71 -13.97 -19.75
N GLY A 17 21.43 -14.28 -20.84
CA GLY A 17 22.52 -13.45 -21.36
C GLY A 17 22.01 -12.13 -21.96
N ALA A 18 21.02 -12.22 -22.84
CA ALA A 18 20.37 -11.08 -23.47
C ALA A 18 19.79 -10.10 -22.44
N SER A 19 19.02 -10.62 -21.48
CA SER A 19 18.38 -9.81 -20.43
C SER A 19 19.40 -9.10 -19.52
N ARG A 20 20.56 -9.72 -19.27
CA ARG A 20 21.65 -9.09 -18.50
C ARG A 20 22.32 -7.96 -19.27
N ARG A 21 22.48 -8.11 -20.59
CA ARG A 21 23.06 -7.08 -21.46
C ARG A 21 22.12 -5.87 -21.56
N LEU A 22 20.83 -6.08 -21.79
CA LEU A 22 19.82 -5.01 -21.81
C LEU A 22 19.84 -4.16 -20.54
N ARG A 23 19.91 -4.81 -19.36
CA ARG A 23 20.00 -4.09 -18.08
C ARG A 23 21.29 -3.30 -17.91
N ARG A 24 22.39 -3.71 -18.53
CA ARG A 24 23.64 -2.92 -18.54
C ARG A 24 23.55 -1.71 -19.48
N GLU A 25 22.74 -1.81 -20.52
CA GLU A 25 22.45 -0.74 -21.48
C GLU A 25 21.36 0.23 -20.99
N GLY A 26 20.87 0.07 -19.75
CA GLY A 26 19.80 0.91 -19.20
C GLY A 26 18.41 0.60 -19.76
N LYS A 27 18.20 -0.61 -20.29
CA LYS A 27 16.89 -1.11 -20.74
C LYS A 27 16.33 -2.16 -19.77
N ILE A 28 15.02 -2.15 -19.56
CA ILE A 28 14.30 -3.13 -18.75
C ILE A 28 13.65 -4.15 -19.69
N PRO A 29 13.92 -5.46 -19.52
CA PRO A 29 13.15 -6.50 -20.19
C PRO A 29 11.74 -6.56 -19.60
N ALA A 30 10.73 -6.60 -20.45
CA ALA A 30 9.35 -6.70 -20.03
C ALA A 30 8.55 -7.64 -20.93
N VAL A 31 7.37 -8.04 -20.47
CA VAL A 31 6.45 -8.89 -21.22
C VAL A 31 5.05 -8.29 -21.14
N ILE A 32 4.36 -8.25 -22.27
CA ILE A 32 2.95 -7.88 -22.34
C ILE A 32 2.13 -9.08 -22.82
N TYR A 33 1.11 -9.46 -22.07
CA TYR A 33 0.29 -10.64 -22.32
C TYR A 33 -1.19 -10.39 -21.98
N GLY A 34 -2.07 -11.34 -22.30
CA GLY A 34 -3.49 -11.24 -21.99
C GLY A 34 -4.35 -10.73 -23.14
N ALA A 35 -5.63 -10.47 -22.84
CA ALA A 35 -6.67 -10.13 -23.83
C ALA A 35 -6.78 -11.11 -25.02
N GLY A 36 -6.45 -12.39 -24.80
CA GLY A 36 -6.52 -13.45 -25.83
C GLY A 36 -5.47 -13.33 -26.94
N LYS A 37 -4.43 -12.50 -26.75
CA LYS A 37 -3.31 -12.34 -27.69
C LYS A 37 -2.06 -13.03 -27.17
N ASP A 38 -1.18 -13.42 -28.09
CA ASP A 38 0.09 -14.03 -27.73
C ASP A 38 0.94 -13.10 -26.85
N PRO A 39 1.69 -13.65 -25.88
CA PRO A 39 2.66 -12.89 -25.10
C PRO A 39 3.72 -12.28 -26.01
N GLN A 40 3.96 -10.99 -25.85
CA GLN A 40 4.98 -10.28 -26.61
C GLN A 40 6.09 -9.82 -25.67
N SER A 41 7.31 -10.20 -26.02
CA SER A 41 8.51 -9.72 -25.34
C SER A 41 8.82 -8.30 -25.80
N ILE A 42 8.93 -7.38 -24.85
CA ILE A 42 9.24 -5.98 -25.10
C ILE A 42 10.44 -5.54 -24.26
N MET A 43 11.00 -4.39 -24.61
CA MET A 43 12.00 -3.69 -23.81
C MET A 43 11.60 -2.23 -23.63
N LEU A 44 11.89 -1.70 -22.44
CA LEU A 44 11.55 -0.34 -22.01
C LEU A 44 12.82 0.40 -21.58
N SER A 45 12.83 1.72 -21.70
CA SER A 45 13.89 2.57 -21.14
C SER A 45 13.80 2.62 -19.62
N HIS A 46 14.89 2.30 -18.91
CA HIS A 46 14.90 2.29 -17.43
C HIS A 46 14.70 3.69 -16.86
N SER A 47 15.35 4.70 -17.44
CA SER A 47 15.26 6.09 -17.01
C SER A 47 13.84 6.64 -17.12
N ASP A 48 13.12 6.29 -18.19
CA ASP A 48 11.76 6.79 -18.42
C ASP A 48 10.73 6.09 -17.54
N ILE A 49 10.96 4.82 -17.22
CA ILE A 49 10.12 4.08 -16.28
C ILE A 49 10.33 4.57 -14.85
N LEU A 50 11.57 4.83 -14.42
CA LEU A 50 11.85 5.32 -13.08
C LEU A 50 11.09 6.62 -12.78
N LYS A 51 11.13 7.60 -13.68
CA LYS A 51 10.40 8.87 -13.53
C LYS A 51 8.89 8.69 -13.41
N ARG A 52 8.33 7.69 -14.09
CA ARG A 52 6.89 7.40 -14.06
C ARG A 52 6.48 6.65 -12.79
N LEU A 53 7.36 5.79 -12.26
CA LEU A 53 7.12 5.04 -11.03
C LEU A 53 7.16 5.90 -9.76
N ASP A 54 7.72 7.11 -9.84
CA ASP A 54 7.63 8.10 -8.75
C ASP A 54 6.17 8.56 -8.52
N HIS A 55 5.29 8.40 -9.52
CA HIS A 55 3.87 8.63 -9.38
C HIS A 55 3.16 7.37 -8.89
N GLU A 56 2.52 7.45 -7.72
CA GLU A 56 1.84 6.32 -7.09
C GLU A 56 0.69 5.76 -7.95
N ALA A 57 -0.05 6.63 -8.65
CA ALA A 57 -1.12 6.23 -9.56
C ALA A 57 -0.63 5.31 -10.70
N PHE A 58 0.68 5.26 -10.99
CA PHE A 58 1.21 4.41 -12.06
C PHE A 58 0.95 2.92 -11.85
N TYR A 59 0.90 2.46 -10.60
CA TYR A 59 0.63 1.05 -10.27
C TYR A 59 -0.85 0.67 -10.50
N ALA A 60 -1.75 1.63 -10.32
CA ALA A 60 -3.19 1.44 -10.35
C ALA A 60 -3.89 2.01 -11.59
N HIS A 61 -3.14 2.46 -12.61
CA HIS A 61 -3.72 3.10 -13.80
C HIS A 61 -3.61 2.22 -15.06
N ILE A 62 -4.52 2.41 -16.02
CA ILE A 62 -4.44 1.81 -17.36
C ILE A 62 -3.39 2.56 -18.18
N LEU A 63 -2.30 1.88 -18.51
CA LEU A 63 -1.19 2.42 -19.27
C LEU A 63 -1.40 2.19 -20.77
N THR A 64 -0.99 3.15 -21.57
CA THR A 64 -0.91 3.00 -23.03
C THR A 64 0.52 2.63 -23.41
N VAL A 65 0.73 1.36 -23.76
CA VAL A 65 2.04 0.84 -24.17
C VAL A 65 2.14 0.88 -25.70
N ASN A 66 2.95 1.77 -26.24
CA ASN A 66 3.25 1.90 -27.65
C ASN A 66 4.37 0.94 -28.02
N ILE A 67 4.05 -0.10 -28.78
CA ILE A 67 5.03 -1.11 -29.22
C ILE A 67 5.23 -0.95 -30.72
N ASP A 68 6.40 -0.47 -31.13
CA ASP A 68 6.75 -0.25 -32.54
C ASP A 68 5.66 0.54 -33.31
N GLY A 69 5.09 1.56 -32.67
CA GLY A 69 4.02 2.40 -33.22
C GLY A 69 2.58 1.86 -33.05
N LYS A 70 2.40 0.70 -32.40
CA LYS A 70 1.07 0.15 -32.08
C LYS A 70 0.74 0.37 -30.60
N ALA A 71 -0.26 1.20 -30.32
CA ALA A 71 -0.76 1.42 -28.97
C ALA A 71 -1.55 0.21 -28.45
N SER A 72 -1.23 -0.23 -27.23
CA SER A 72 -1.94 -1.29 -26.50
C SER A 72 -2.26 -0.82 -25.08
N LYS A 73 -3.52 -0.95 -24.65
CA LYS A 73 -3.91 -0.68 -23.25
C LYS A 73 -3.52 -1.85 -22.36
N ALA A 74 -2.77 -1.59 -21.30
CA ALA A 74 -2.33 -2.61 -20.34
C ALA A 74 -2.19 -2.03 -18.93
N VAL A 75 -2.24 -2.88 -17.92
CA VAL A 75 -1.96 -2.52 -16.52
C VAL A 75 -0.68 -3.21 -16.08
N LEU A 76 0.09 -2.57 -15.20
CA LEU A 76 1.25 -3.18 -14.56
C LEU A 76 0.79 -4.27 -13.61
N ARG A 77 1.08 -5.54 -13.94
CA ARG A 77 0.67 -6.69 -13.13
C ARG A 77 1.72 -7.05 -12.09
N ASP A 78 2.98 -7.04 -12.49
CA ASP A 78 4.10 -7.36 -11.61
C ASP A 78 5.34 -6.55 -12.00
N MET A 79 6.16 -6.27 -11.00
CA MET A 79 7.43 -5.59 -11.19
C MET A 79 8.47 -6.14 -10.23
N GLN A 80 9.55 -6.63 -10.81
CA GLN A 80 10.67 -7.16 -10.05
C GLN A 80 11.71 -6.06 -9.86
N ARG A 81 12.01 -5.73 -8.59
CA ARG A 81 13.07 -4.80 -8.23
C ARG A 81 14.32 -5.56 -7.78
N HIS A 82 15.49 -4.97 -8.00
CA HIS A 82 16.73 -5.49 -7.44
C HIS A 82 16.76 -5.21 -5.91
N PRO A 83 17.07 -6.20 -5.06
CA PRO A 83 16.93 -6.05 -3.60
C PRO A 83 17.88 -5.02 -2.98
N ALA A 84 19.06 -4.82 -3.58
CA ALA A 84 20.10 -3.93 -3.04
C ALA A 84 20.35 -2.66 -3.88
N LYS A 85 19.72 -2.53 -5.05
CA LYS A 85 20.01 -1.44 -5.99
C LYS A 85 18.69 -0.88 -6.52
N PRO A 86 18.58 0.43 -6.81
CA PRO A 86 17.37 1.04 -7.37
C PRO A 86 17.24 0.72 -8.87
N VAL A 87 17.26 -0.58 -9.21
CA VAL A 87 17.21 -1.08 -10.59
C VAL A 87 16.02 -2.01 -10.73
N ILE A 88 15.26 -1.81 -11.81
CA ILE A 88 14.12 -2.67 -12.15
C ILE A 88 14.63 -3.81 -13.02
N MET A 89 14.29 -5.03 -12.63
CA MET A 89 14.82 -6.26 -13.20
C MET A 89 13.91 -6.79 -14.31
N HIS A 90 12.60 -6.72 -14.10
CA HIS A 90 11.58 -7.18 -15.04
C HIS A 90 10.25 -6.48 -14.75
N MET A 91 9.42 -6.31 -15.78
CA MET A 91 8.06 -5.80 -15.65
C MET A 91 7.07 -6.63 -16.48
N ASP A 92 5.90 -6.85 -15.91
CA ASP A 92 4.81 -7.62 -16.51
C ASP A 92 3.62 -6.71 -16.75
N PHE A 93 3.15 -6.67 -17.99
CA PHE A 93 1.98 -5.92 -18.39
C PHE A 93 0.85 -6.86 -18.79
N LEU A 94 -0.31 -6.68 -18.16
CA LEU A 94 -1.53 -7.38 -18.51
C LEU A 94 -2.39 -6.50 -19.42
N ARG A 95 -2.63 -6.94 -20.65
CA ARG A 95 -3.54 -6.28 -21.59
C ARG A 95 -4.94 -6.25 -21.03
N VAL A 96 -5.54 -5.07 -21.08
CA VAL A 96 -6.88 -4.83 -20.57
C VAL A 96 -7.91 -5.25 -21.61
N ASP A 97 -8.88 -6.05 -21.17
CA ASP A 97 -10.12 -6.31 -21.89
C ASP A 97 -11.24 -5.60 -21.13
N GLU A 98 -11.96 -4.69 -21.78
CA GLU A 98 -12.98 -3.84 -21.13
C GLU A 98 -14.12 -4.65 -20.50
N LYS A 99 -14.28 -5.92 -20.88
CA LYS A 99 -15.35 -6.80 -20.41
C LYS A 99 -14.95 -7.72 -19.26
N LYS A 100 -13.66 -7.80 -18.92
CA LYS A 100 -13.16 -8.74 -17.91
C LYS A 100 -12.68 -8.00 -16.67
N PRO A 101 -12.99 -8.49 -15.46
CA PRO A 101 -12.42 -7.93 -14.25
C PRO A 101 -10.90 -8.13 -14.27
N ILE A 102 -10.19 -7.14 -13.75
CA ILE A 102 -8.74 -7.16 -13.60
C ILE A 102 -8.39 -7.04 -12.12
N ARG A 103 -7.30 -7.70 -11.73
CA ARG A 103 -6.76 -7.63 -10.38
C ARG A 103 -5.57 -6.68 -10.36
N VAL A 104 -5.65 -5.65 -9.55
CA VAL A 104 -4.66 -4.57 -9.48
C VAL A 104 -4.39 -4.24 -8.02
N ARG A 105 -3.15 -3.87 -7.71
CA ARG A 105 -2.79 -3.35 -6.39
C ARG A 105 -3.04 -1.86 -6.36
N ILE A 106 -3.83 -1.43 -5.39
CA ILE A 106 -4.26 -0.03 -5.25
C ILE A 106 -3.76 0.48 -3.90
N PRO A 107 -3.13 1.67 -3.87
CA PRO A 107 -2.69 2.29 -2.63
C PRO A 107 -3.86 2.77 -1.77
N LEU A 108 -3.66 2.76 -0.46
CA LEU A 108 -4.56 3.30 0.54
C LEU A 108 -4.07 4.68 1.00
N HIS A 109 -4.96 5.67 0.94
CA HIS A 109 -4.69 7.02 1.44
C HIS A 109 -5.46 7.26 2.73
N PHE A 110 -4.72 7.48 3.82
CA PHE A 110 -5.29 7.71 5.14
C PHE A 110 -5.60 9.20 5.35
N VAL A 111 -6.87 9.51 5.54
CA VAL A 111 -7.37 10.88 5.73
C VAL A 111 -7.82 11.06 7.17
N GLY A 112 -7.57 12.24 7.75
CA GLY A 112 -8.04 12.57 9.09
C GLY A 112 -7.13 12.11 10.24
N ALA A 113 -5.89 11.71 9.94
CA ALA A 113 -4.91 11.29 10.95
C ALA A 113 -4.66 12.36 12.04
N ASP A 114 -4.62 13.64 11.66
CA ASP A 114 -4.34 14.74 12.60
C ASP A 114 -5.50 15.06 13.55
N VAL A 115 -6.73 14.74 13.14
CA VAL A 115 -7.94 15.06 13.93
C VAL A 115 -8.40 13.91 14.81
N ALA A 116 -7.89 12.70 14.55
CA ALA A 116 -8.24 11.47 15.26
C ALA A 116 -8.07 11.62 16.79
N PRO A 117 -9.12 11.35 17.58
CA PRO A 117 -9.06 11.38 19.04
C PRO A 117 -7.90 10.55 19.61
N GLY A 118 -7.67 9.36 19.04
CA GLY A 118 -6.60 8.48 19.48
C GLY A 118 -5.19 9.07 19.32
N VAL A 119 -4.95 9.85 18.25
CA VAL A 119 -3.67 10.54 18.04
C VAL A 119 -3.53 11.74 18.97
N LYS A 120 -4.61 12.52 19.16
CA LYS A 120 -4.62 13.66 20.09
C LYS A 120 -4.41 13.24 21.54
N ALA A 121 -4.85 12.04 21.90
CA ALA A 121 -4.61 11.42 23.20
C ALA A 121 -3.18 10.83 23.35
N GLY A 122 -2.28 11.05 22.37
CA GLY A 122 -0.90 10.59 22.42
C GLY A 122 -0.66 9.19 21.85
N GLY A 123 -1.65 8.61 21.17
CA GLY A 123 -1.53 7.37 20.44
C GLY A 123 -0.70 7.50 19.15
N MET A 124 -0.15 6.39 18.68
CA MET A 124 0.59 6.27 17.43
C MET A 124 -0.23 5.45 16.43
N ILE A 125 -0.41 5.97 15.22
CA ILE A 125 -1.04 5.22 14.12
C ILE A 125 -0.03 4.22 13.56
N SER A 126 -0.41 2.95 13.50
CA SER A 126 0.26 1.91 12.72
C SER A 126 -0.49 1.69 11.42
N HIS A 127 0.20 1.81 10.29
CA HIS A 127 -0.32 1.40 8.99
C HIS A 127 0.20 -0.01 8.69
N ASP A 128 -0.62 -1.02 8.95
CA ASP A 128 -0.24 -2.42 8.75
C ASP A 128 -0.31 -2.80 7.25
N LEU A 129 -1.27 -2.21 6.53
CA LEU A 129 -1.42 -2.34 5.08
C LEU A 129 -1.43 -0.96 4.42
N VAL A 130 -0.64 -0.81 3.36
CA VAL A 130 -0.55 0.43 2.56
C VAL A 130 -1.13 0.25 1.15
N GLU A 131 -1.21 -0.99 0.67
CA GLU A 131 -1.80 -1.35 -0.62
C GLU A 131 -2.70 -2.58 -0.48
N VAL A 132 -3.74 -2.67 -1.31
CA VAL A 132 -4.68 -3.79 -1.34
C VAL A 132 -4.88 -4.29 -2.76
N GLU A 133 -5.07 -5.61 -2.93
CA GLU A 133 -5.42 -6.19 -4.24
C GLU A 133 -6.93 -6.11 -4.46
N LEU A 134 -7.35 -5.26 -5.41
CA LEU A 134 -8.73 -5.07 -5.80
C LEU A 134 -8.99 -5.78 -7.13
N GLU A 135 -10.09 -6.53 -7.21
CA GLU A 135 -10.66 -7.06 -8.44
C GLU A 135 -11.80 -6.14 -8.90
N VAL A 136 -11.61 -5.45 -10.02
CA VAL A 136 -12.56 -4.45 -10.52
C VAL A 136 -12.60 -4.43 -12.05
N LEU A 137 -13.70 -3.96 -12.62
CA LEU A 137 -13.77 -3.68 -14.05
C LEU A 137 -12.87 -2.49 -14.42
N PRO A 138 -12.20 -2.51 -15.58
CA PRO A 138 -11.31 -1.42 -16.00
C PRO A 138 -11.97 -0.03 -16.06
N LYS A 139 -13.30 0.03 -16.21
CA LYS A 139 -14.06 1.29 -16.25
C LYS A 139 -14.20 1.98 -14.88
N HIS A 140 -14.10 1.22 -13.80
CA HIS A 140 -14.31 1.69 -12.43
C HIS A 140 -13.03 1.60 -11.59
N LEU A 141 -11.87 1.59 -12.25
CA LEU A 141 -10.57 1.49 -11.60
C LEU A 141 -10.25 2.81 -10.88
N PRO A 142 -10.19 2.84 -9.53
CA PRO A 142 -9.77 4.03 -8.79
C PRO A 142 -8.24 4.13 -8.78
N GLU A 143 -7.73 5.36 -8.64
CA GLU A 143 -6.27 5.58 -8.49
C GLU A 143 -5.79 5.26 -7.07
N TYR A 144 -6.62 5.53 -6.07
CA TYR A 144 -6.37 5.27 -4.65
C TYR A 144 -7.71 5.03 -3.93
N ILE A 145 -7.65 4.44 -2.73
CA ILE A 145 -8.82 4.26 -1.86
C ILE A 145 -8.61 5.12 -0.60
N GLU A 146 -9.57 5.99 -0.32
CA GLU A 146 -9.56 6.82 0.89
C GLU A 146 -10.02 6.01 2.10
N VAL A 147 -9.21 6.04 3.15
CA VAL A 147 -9.50 5.43 4.45
C VAL A 147 -9.59 6.54 5.49
N ASP A 148 -10.78 6.74 6.03
CA ASP A 148 -11.03 7.77 7.04
C ASP A 148 -10.69 7.25 8.43
N VAL A 149 -9.69 7.85 9.06
CA VAL A 149 -9.23 7.52 10.42
C VAL A 149 -9.62 8.59 11.45
N SER A 150 -10.39 9.61 11.04
CA SER A 150 -10.71 10.78 11.88
C SER A 150 -11.52 10.45 13.13
N GLY A 151 -12.25 9.34 13.13
CA GLY A 151 -13.11 8.92 14.24
C GLY A 151 -12.52 7.88 15.17
N LEU A 152 -11.26 7.47 14.99
CA LEU A 152 -10.67 6.34 15.73
C LEU A 152 -10.10 6.75 17.09
N ASP A 153 -10.39 5.94 18.11
CA ASP A 153 -9.84 6.02 19.46
C ASP A 153 -8.59 5.14 19.63
N ILE A 154 -7.92 5.26 20.79
CA ILE A 154 -6.80 4.39 21.12
C ILE A 154 -7.30 2.95 21.32
N GLY A 155 -6.70 2.01 20.60
CA GLY A 155 -7.06 0.60 20.63
C GLY A 155 -7.97 0.16 19.49
N ASP A 156 -8.52 1.11 18.73
CA ASP A 156 -9.36 0.79 17.57
C ASP A 156 -8.52 0.28 16.40
N ILE A 157 -9.11 -0.66 15.67
CA ILE A 157 -8.52 -1.33 14.51
C ILE A 157 -9.56 -1.28 13.37
N LEU A 158 -9.15 -0.72 12.24
CA LEU A 158 -9.93 -0.79 11.00
C LEU A 158 -9.53 -2.04 10.22
N HIS A 159 -10.54 -2.77 9.77
CA HIS A 159 -10.38 -4.00 9.00
C HIS A 159 -10.62 -3.77 7.50
N LEU A 160 -10.33 -4.77 6.66
CA LEU A 160 -10.55 -4.67 5.21
C LEU A 160 -12.04 -4.53 4.87
N THR A 161 -12.92 -5.05 5.73
CA THR A 161 -14.38 -4.96 5.60
C THR A 161 -14.92 -3.54 5.78
N ASP A 162 -14.22 -2.68 6.51
CA ASP A 162 -14.64 -1.30 6.79
C ASP A 162 -14.29 -0.32 5.65
N LEU A 163 -13.58 -0.80 4.62
CA LEU A 163 -13.14 0.02 3.49
C LEU A 163 -14.29 0.37 2.53
N LYS A 164 -14.34 1.63 2.11
CA LYS A 164 -15.27 2.11 1.08
C LYS A 164 -14.79 1.66 -0.30
N LEU A 165 -15.37 0.58 -0.81
CA LEU A 165 -15.06 0.06 -2.14
C LEU A 165 -15.92 0.72 -3.24
N PRO A 166 -15.40 0.85 -4.48
CA PRO A 166 -16.19 1.29 -5.61
C PRO A 166 -17.29 0.27 -5.97
N GLU A 167 -18.38 0.72 -6.61
CA GLU A 167 -19.63 -0.04 -6.86
C GLU A 167 -19.47 -1.43 -7.48
N SER A 168 -18.35 -1.72 -8.16
CA SER A 168 -18.05 -3.02 -8.77
C SER A 168 -16.71 -3.62 -8.32
N GLY A 169 -16.14 -3.14 -7.21
CA GLY A 169 -14.85 -3.59 -6.69
C GLY A 169 -15.03 -4.66 -5.62
N SER A 170 -14.34 -5.78 -5.75
CA SER A 170 -14.23 -6.80 -4.70
C SER A 170 -12.78 -6.95 -4.25
N LEU A 171 -12.55 -6.94 -2.94
CA LEU A 171 -11.22 -7.23 -2.40
C LEU A 171 -10.92 -8.72 -2.55
N VAL A 172 -9.75 -9.05 -3.10
CA VAL A 172 -9.37 -10.44 -3.38
C VAL A 172 -9.22 -11.24 -2.10
N GLU A 173 -8.72 -10.63 -1.03
CA GLU A 173 -8.53 -11.29 0.27
C GLU A 173 -9.87 -11.64 0.95
N LEU A 174 -10.85 -10.73 0.94
CA LEU A 174 -12.19 -11.03 1.48
C LEU A 174 -12.89 -12.16 0.71
N GLY A 175 -12.61 -12.31 -0.58
CA GLY A 175 -13.11 -13.43 -1.39
C GLY A 175 -12.53 -14.80 -1.01
N ARG A 176 -11.45 -14.86 -0.22
CA ARG A 176 -10.83 -16.12 0.25
C ARG A 176 -11.45 -16.66 1.54
N GLY A 177 -12.29 -15.88 2.21
CA GLY A 177 -13.02 -16.25 3.43
C GLY A 177 -12.88 -15.23 4.56
N GLU A 178 -13.74 -15.34 5.57
CA GLU A 178 -13.80 -14.40 6.71
C GLU A 178 -12.52 -14.35 7.55
N SER A 179 -11.70 -15.42 7.53
CA SER A 179 -10.41 -15.45 8.23
C SER A 179 -9.33 -14.56 7.61
N HIS A 180 -9.59 -13.98 6.43
CA HIS A 180 -8.66 -13.11 5.70
C HIS A 180 -8.98 -11.62 5.88
N ASP A 181 -9.84 -11.27 6.85
CA ASP A 181 -10.11 -9.87 7.20
C ASP A 181 -8.94 -9.27 8.01
N GLN A 182 -7.93 -8.81 7.28
CA GLN A 182 -6.71 -8.27 7.85
C GLN A 182 -6.92 -6.87 8.43
N PRO A 183 -6.23 -6.51 9.53
CA PRO A 183 -6.18 -5.14 10.00
C PRO A 183 -5.45 -4.26 8.98
N VAL A 184 -6.03 -3.09 8.71
CA VAL A 184 -5.51 -2.10 7.75
C VAL A 184 -4.75 -1.02 8.51
N VAL A 185 -5.38 -0.46 9.54
CA VAL A 185 -4.83 0.57 10.42
C VAL A 185 -5.25 0.31 11.86
N ALA A 186 -4.33 0.55 12.78
CA ALA A 186 -4.60 0.52 14.21
C ALA A 186 -4.00 1.76 14.89
N ILE A 187 -4.65 2.25 15.95
CA ILE A 187 -4.07 3.28 16.83
C ILE A 187 -3.65 2.63 18.13
N HIS A 188 -2.35 2.68 18.44
CA HIS A 188 -1.80 2.10 19.66
C HIS A 188 -1.42 3.17 20.68
N ALA A 189 -1.59 2.86 21.97
CA ALA A 189 -1.05 3.70 23.03
C ALA A 189 0.49 3.71 22.95
N ARG A 190 1.10 4.90 23.06
CA ARG A 190 2.56 5.01 23.09
C ARG A 190 3.08 4.46 24.41
N ARG A 191 3.80 3.32 24.35
CA ARG A 191 4.43 2.75 25.55
C ARG A 191 5.73 3.51 25.85
N GLY A 192 5.66 4.49 26.74
CA GLY A 192 6.82 5.14 27.39
C GLY A 192 7.07 6.60 26.99
N GLY A 193 6.76 7.52 27.90
CA GLY A 193 7.13 8.93 27.78
C GLY A 193 6.46 9.92 28.75
N GLY A 194 6.37 9.59 30.05
CA GLY A 194 6.37 10.57 31.16
C GLY A 194 5.06 11.27 31.55
N SER A 195 4.40 10.74 32.59
CA SER A 195 3.90 11.50 33.75
C SER A 195 3.65 10.52 34.91
N ASP A 196 4.74 10.07 35.53
CA ASP A 196 4.74 9.46 36.88
C ASP A 196 4.91 10.58 37.93
N GLU A 197 4.08 11.62 37.92
CA GLU A 197 4.16 12.72 38.90
C GLU A 197 2.84 13.07 39.62
N ASP A 198 1.77 12.28 39.50
CA ASP A 198 0.50 12.58 40.20
C ASP A 198 -0.06 11.40 41.03
N GLU A 199 0.80 10.62 41.71
CA GLU A 199 0.35 9.62 42.71
C GLU A 199 1.07 9.71 44.07
N GLU A 200 1.65 10.87 44.42
CA GLU A 200 2.25 11.08 45.75
C GLU A 200 1.59 12.20 46.58
N GLU A 201 0.27 12.39 46.47
CA GLU A 201 -0.47 13.35 47.31
C GLU A 201 -1.78 12.77 47.91
N ALA A 202 -1.77 11.49 48.32
CA ALA A 202 -2.95 10.87 48.97
C ALA A 202 -2.67 9.91 50.15
N ALA A 203 -1.49 9.94 50.77
CA ALA A 203 -1.14 8.98 51.84
C ALA A 203 -0.45 9.57 53.10
N ALA A 204 -0.66 10.86 53.42
CA ALA A 204 -0.06 11.48 54.62
C ALA A 204 -1.04 12.25 55.53
N ALA A 205 -2.35 11.98 55.43
CA ALA A 205 -3.33 12.62 56.29
C ALA A 205 -4.36 11.63 56.84
N GLU A 206 -3.92 10.62 57.59
CA GLU A 206 -4.72 10.05 58.68
C GLU A 206 -3.83 9.23 59.63
N GLY A 207 -3.75 9.66 60.88
CA GLY A 207 -3.24 8.84 61.97
C GLY A 207 -2.19 9.52 62.84
N GLY A 208 -2.62 10.44 63.71
CA GLY A 208 -1.77 10.84 64.84
C GLY A 208 -2.29 12.00 65.67
N GLU A 209 -3.30 11.76 66.52
CA GLU A 209 -3.28 12.29 67.90
C GLU A 209 -4.27 11.57 68.84
N GLU A 210 -3.90 11.56 70.12
CA GLU A 210 -4.53 11.03 71.35
C GLU A 210 -4.39 9.53 71.66
N ALA A 211 -3.93 9.09 72.84
CA ALA A 211 -3.40 9.76 74.02
C ALA A 211 -2.66 8.74 74.90
N ALA A 212 -1.72 9.24 75.69
CA ALA A 212 -0.99 8.53 76.73
C ALA A 212 -1.86 8.17 77.95
N ALA A 213 -1.52 7.08 78.66
CA ALA A 213 -1.41 7.03 80.13
C ALA A 213 -1.01 5.63 80.64
N GLU A 214 0.10 5.59 81.40
CA GLU A 214 0.36 4.86 82.67
C GLU A 214 0.25 3.32 82.73
N GLY A 215 1.09 2.54 83.43
CA GLY A 215 2.22 2.72 84.34
C GLY A 215 2.83 1.32 84.60
N GLU A 216 4.15 1.17 84.69
CA GLU A 216 4.93 1.07 85.94
C GLU A 216 4.82 -0.27 86.70
N SER A 217 6.00 -0.87 86.95
CA SER A 217 6.33 -2.07 87.77
C SER A 217 6.52 -3.40 87.04
#